data_AF-A0A5E3WNM6-F1
#
_entry.id   AF-A0A5E3WNM6-F1
#
_cell.length_a   1.000
_cell.length_b   1.000
_cell.length_c   1.000
_cell.angle_alpha   90.00
_cell.angle_beta   90.00
_cell.angle_gamma   90.00
#
_symmetry.space_group_name_H-M   'P 1'
#
loop_
_entity.id
_entity.type
_entity.pdbx_description
1 polymer ?
#
loop_
_entity_poly.entity_id
_entity_poly.type
_entity_poly.pdbx_seq_one_letter_code
_entity_poly.pdbx_strand_id
1 'polypeptide(L)'
;MVLVQLAPFSWNQANADICKGYLEAIFRDKGDDIGPIINIISSIDASGRLPAIDDFPSRRTLLELSWPAIFGLSLFASNQDITVFARAMESIWLVYFMHSLRFQALGRHLWFQSLRTGMSLGELRYAPADLRSGRDIARELGPVDLVIHRLYAIWMQERGYPGMGHGMDYDWVVNVSNLCFRITSTLQYRHMESGQAREEFFLEIRQYGKAAEKRLAFILAAIHWKTNSDLQSKVDTLNVAFDVTPPLPGACVQGLYIASLFGHSPVPIGRFEALPLPPLAPISQAGLLDVCISSDQPPRPCWGLTDA
;
A
#
# COMPACT_ATOMS: atom_id res chain seq x y z
N MET A 1 5.60 23.18 13.07
CA MET A 1 6.68 22.63 13.93
C MET A 1 6.12 21.43 14.66
N VAL A 2 6.84 20.30 14.69
CA VAL A 2 6.36 19.02 15.24
C VAL A 2 7.07 18.71 16.55
N LEU A 3 6.30 18.44 17.60
CA LEU A 3 6.83 18.01 18.89
C LEU A 3 7.35 16.57 18.79
N VAL A 4 8.38 16.26 19.58
CA VAL A 4 8.84 14.87 19.70
C VAL A 4 7.74 14.03 20.35
N GLN A 5 7.20 13.08 19.58
CA GLN A 5 6.21 12.11 20.03
C GLN A 5 6.81 10.71 19.91
N LEU A 6 6.97 10.04 21.05
CA LEU A 6 7.44 8.66 21.12
C LEU A 6 6.25 7.73 21.11
N ALA A 7 6.14 6.92 20.07
CA ALA A 7 5.11 5.90 19.98
C ALA A 7 5.63 4.58 20.61
N PRO A 8 4.80 3.86 21.38
CA PRO A 8 5.08 2.46 21.64
C PRO A 8 5.05 1.72 20.30
N PHE A 9 6.07 0.90 20.06
CA PHE A 9 6.05 -0.06 18.96
C PHE A 9 6.21 -1.45 19.56
N SER A 10 5.43 -2.40 19.05
CA SER A 10 5.62 -3.81 19.34
C SER A 10 6.49 -4.43 18.26
N TRP A 11 7.52 -5.15 18.69
CA TRP A 11 8.39 -5.90 17.81
C TRP A 11 8.18 -7.39 18.07
N ASN A 12 7.76 -8.13 17.05
CA ASN A 12 7.63 -9.57 17.16
C ASN A 12 8.94 -10.20 16.71
N GLN A 13 9.73 -10.66 17.68
CA GLN A 13 11.04 -11.27 17.43
C GLN A 13 10.95 -12.45 16.44
N ALA A 14 9.93 -13.30 16.56
CA ALA A 14 9.78 -14.44 15.67
C ALA A 14 9.57 -14.00 14.21
N ASN A 15 8.78 -12.94 13.97
CA ASN A 15 8.61 -12.39 12.62
C ASN A 15 9.90 -11.72 12.13
N ALA A 16 10.65 -11.07 13.01
CA ALA A 16 11.93 -10.45 12.69
C ALA A 16 12.99 -11.48 12.32
N ASP A 17 13.06 -12.61 13.03
CA ASP A 17 13.98 -13.70 12.75
C ASP A 17 13.68 -14.36 11.40
N ILE A 18 12.39 -14.53 11.07
CA ILE A 18 11.95 -15.00 9.74
C ILE A 18 12.39 -14.02 8.65
N CYS A 19 12.12 -12.73 8.85
CA CYS A 19 12.51 -11.67 7.91
C CYS A 19 14.03 -11.66 7.70
N LYS A 20 14.80 -11.75 8.79
CA LYS A 20 16.25 -11.88 8.76
C LYS A 20 16.70 -13.06 7.91
N GLY A 21 16.14 -14.25 8.12
CA GLY A 21 16.50 -15.44 7.35
C GLY A 21 16.29 -15.26 5.84
N TYR A 22 15.18 -14.63 5.43
CA TYR A 22 14.97 -14.32 4.01
C TYR A 22 15.94 -13.26 3.47
N LEU A 23 16.22 -12.22 4.24
CA LEU A 23 17.18 -11.19 3.84
C LEU A 23 18.61 -11.74 3.76
N GLU A 24 19.01 -12.65 4.65
CA GLU A 24 20.29 -13.34 4.57
C GLU A 24 20.40 -14.23 3.33
N ALA A 25 19.31 -14.91 2.95
CA ALA A 25 19.26 -15.67 1.70
C ALA A 25 19.40 -14.74 0.47
N ILE A 26 18.67 -13.63 0.45
CA ILE A 26 18.78 -12.61 -0.62
C ILE A 26 20.21 -12.06 -0.68
N PHE A 27 20.79 -11.69 0.46
CA PHE A 27 22.16 -11.16 0.54
C PHE A 27 23.18 -12.15 -0.01
N ARG A 28 23.07 -13.42 0.38
CA ARG A 28 23.98 -14.49 -0.06
C ARG A 28 23.86 -14.79 -1.55
N ASP A 29 22.63 -14.93 -2.05
CA ASP A 29 22.39 -15.52 -3.37
C ASP A 29 22.29 -14.46 -4.47
N LYS A 30 21.86 -13.24 -4.13
CA LYS A 30 21.71 -12.12 -5.08
C LYS A 30 22.83 -11.09 -4.98
N GLY A 31 23.55 -11.05 -3.86
CA GLY A 31 24.66 -10.12 -3.64
C GLY A 31 24.25 -8.65 -3.48
N ASP A 32 22.96 -8.38 -3.22
CA ASP A 32 22.48 -7.02 -2.93
C ASP A 32 23.06 -6.53 -1.59
N ASP A 33 23.50 -5.27 -1.49
CA ASP A 33 24.08 -4.70 -0.26
C ASP A 33 23.05 -4.35 0.83
N ILE A 34 22.22 -5.33 1.21
CA ILE A 34 21.17 -5.17 2.22
C ILE A 34 21.66 -5.50 3.64
N GLY A 35 22.98 -5.68 3.83
CA GLY A 35 23.60 -5.97 5.13
C GLY A 35 23.22 -4.98 6.24
N PRO A 36 23.19 -3.66 5.98
CA PRO A 36 22.77 -2.69 7.00
C PRO A 36 21.33 -2.88 7.50
N ILE A 37 20.41 -3.36 6.64
CA ILE A 37 19.03 -3.68 7.03
C ILE A 37 19.01 -4.89 7.97
N ILE A 38 19.79 -5.93 7.65
CA ILE A 38 19.91 -7.16 8.45
C ILE A 38 20.45 -6.84 9.84
N ASN A 39 21.45 -5.94 9.93
CA ASN A 39 22.05 -5.52 11.19
C ASN A 39 21.05 -4.79 12.10
N ILE A 40 20.23 -3.89 11.55
CA ILE A 40 19.17 -3.21 12.30
C ILE A 40 18.13 -4.20 12.81
N ILE A 41 17.65 -5.10 11.95
CA ILE A 41 16.67 -6.12 12.38
C ILE A 41 17.25 -7.02 13.47
N SER A 42 18.53 -7.38 13.37
CA SER A 42 19.22 -8.23 14.34
C SER A 42 19.49 -7.57 15.69
N SER A 43 19.47 -6.24 15.76
CA SER A 43 19.76 -5.48 16.98
C SER A 43 18.51 -5.10 17.77
N ILE A 44 17.32 -5.31 17.21
CA ILE A 44 16.06 -5.16 17.93
C ILE A 44 15.72 -6.52 18.55
N ASP A 45 15.68 -6.58 19.87
CA ASP A 45 15.31 -7.76 20.63
C ASP A 45 13.81 -7.73 21.05
N ALA A 46 13.37 -8.77 21.76
CA ALA A 46 12.01 -8.85 22.30
C ALA A 46 11.70 -7.80 23.39
N SER A 47 12.69 -7.01 23.84
CA SER A 47 12.46 -5.95 24.83
C SER A 47 11.80 -4.69 24.24
N GLY A 48 11.71 -4.59 22.91
CA GLY A 48 11.17 -3.40 22.24
C GLY A 48 12.08 -2.17 22.36
N ARG A 49 13.38 -2.38 22.64
CA ARG A 49 14.39 -1.33 22.57
C ARG A 49 14.84 -1.15 21.11
N LEU A 50 14.94 0.10 20.68
CA LEU A 50 15.48 0.44 19.37
C LEU A 50 16.99 0.63 19.48
N PRO A 51 17.75 0.28 18.43
CA PRO A 51 19.13 0.70 18.26
C PRO A 51 19.28 2.21 18.36
N ALA A 52 20.49 2.68 18.63
CA ALA A 52 20.76 4.11 18.63
C ALA A 52 20.55 4.68 17.22
N ILE A 53 20.23 5.97 17.12
CA ILE A 53 20.03 6.61 15.80
C ILE A 53 21.28 6.49 14.90
N ASP A 54 22.47 6.44 15.49
CA ASP A 54 23.74 6.31 14.79
C ASP A 54 23.97 4.92 14.19
N ASP A 55 23.25 3.89 14.69
CA ASP A 55 23.28 2.55 14.11
C ASP A 55 22.43 2.49 12.82
N PHE A 56 21.44 3.38 12.69
CA PHE A 56 20.57 3.42 11.51
C PHE A 56 21.28 4.07 10.31
N PRO A 57 21.14 3.51 9.10
CA PRO A 57 21.55 4.20 7.89
C PRO A 57 20.89 5.58 7.74
N SER A 58 21.49 6.45 6.92
CA SER A 58 20.84 7.69 6.53
C SER A 58 19.48 7.40 5.88
N ARG A 59 18.53 8.34 5.95
CA ARG A 59 17.20 8.16 5.33
C ARG A 59 17.28 7.84 3.83
N ARG A 60 18.23 8.48 3.13
CA ARG A 60 18.49 8.24 1.71
C ARG A 60 19.02 6.82 1.48
N THR A 61 20.04 6.41 2.23
CA THR A 61 20.62 5.07 2.14
C THR A 61 19.55 4.02 2.46
N LEU A 62 18.76 4.22 3.52
CA LEU A 62 17.69 3.29 3.88
C LEU A 62 16.66 3.14 2.76
N LEU A 63 16.33 4.24 2.06
CA LEU A 63 15.45 4.20 0.89
C LEU A 63 16.08 3.38 -0.24
N GLU A 64 17.35 3.63 -0.57
CA GLU A 64 18.10 2.91 -1.61
C GLU A 64 18.18 1.40 -1.32
N LEU A 65 18.43 1.02 -0.06
CA LEU A 65 18.52 -0.38 0.38
C LEU A 65 17.15 -1.08 0.48
N SER A 66 16.08 -0.34 0.76
CA SER A 66 14.72 -0.93 0.87
C SER A 66 14.21 -1.46 -0.47
N TRP A 67 14.64 -0.88 -1.60
CA TRP A 67 14.26 -1.35 -2.94
C TRP A 67 14.67 -2.80 -3.21
N PRO A 68 15.97 -3.16 -3.20
CA PRO A 68 16.39 -4.53 -3.44
C PRO A 68 15.87 -5.49 -2.37
N ALA A 69 15.79 -5.07 -1.10
CA ALA A 69 15.27 -5.89 -0.01
C ALA A 69 13.79 -6.28 -0.23
N ILE A 70 12.90 -5.30 -0.41
CA ILE A 70 11.45 -5.55 -0.60
C ILE A 70 11.20 -6.29 -1.91
N PHE A 71 11.93 -5.95 -2.97
CA PHE A 71 11.79 -6.65 -4.24
C PHE A 71 12.25 -8.11 -4.11
N GLY A 72 13.38 -8.38 -3.47
CA GLY A 72 13.87 -9.73 -3.20
C GLY A 72 12.88 -10.55 -2.36
N LEU A 73 12.33 -9.95 -1.30
CA LEU A 73 11.30 -10.56 -0.47
C LEU A 73 10.05 -10.93 -1.30
N SER A 74 9.66 -10.09 -2.26
CA SER A 74 8.52 -10.36 -3.15
C SER A 74 8.74 -11.56 -4.08
N LEU A 75 9.99 -12.04 -4.27
CA LEU A 75 10.24 -13.24 -5.08
C LEU A 75 9.80 -14.52 -4.38
N PHE A 76 9.88 -14.56 -3.05
CA PHE A 76 9.33 -15.66 -2.25
C PHE A 76 7.79 -15.77 -2.37
N ALA A 77 7.15 -14.72 -2.88
CA ALA A 77 5.72 -14.66 -3.12
C ALA A 77 5.25 -15.40 -4.39
N SER A 78 6.17 -16.07 -5.10
CA SER A 78 5.92 -16.84 -6.32
C SER A 78 5.79 -18.36 -6.11
N ASN A 79 6.01 -18.84 -4.88
CA ASN A 79 5.87 -20.26 -4.56
C ASN A 79 4.42 -20.59 -4.21
N GLN A 80 3.98 -21.80 -4.59
CA GLN A 80 2.65 -22.35 -4.27
C GLN A 80 2.40 -22.55 -2.76
N ASP A 81 3.39 -22.25 -1.89
CA ASP A 81 3.28 -22.33 -0.44
C ASP A 81 2.78 -21.01 0.16
N ILE A 82 1.54 -21.05 0.64
CA ILE A 82 0.87 -19.91 1.25
C ILE A 82 1.53 -19.42 2.54
N THR A 83 2.17 -20.31 3.29
CA THR A 83 2.88 -19.96 4.54
C THR A 83 4.11 -19.12 4.22
N VAL A 84 4.85 -19.49 3.17
CA VAL A 84 6.00 -18.73 2.68
C VAL A 84 5.54 -17.36 2.18
N PHE A 85 4.44 -17.31 1.42
CA PHE A 85 3.84 -16.06 0.93
C PHE A 85 3.47 -15.10 2.08
N ALA A 86 2.73 -15.59 3.08
CA ALA A 86 2.31 -14.79 4.23
C ALA A 86 3.51 -14.21 5.00
N ARG A 87 4.54 -15.04 5.23
CA ARG A 87 5.79 -14.62 5.88
C ARG A 87 6.56 -13.59 5.04
N ALA A 88 6.54 -13.70 3.72
CA ALA A 88 7.16 -12.73 2.84
C ALA A 88 6.45 -11.37 2.89
N MET A 89 5.11 -11.35 2.89
CA MET A 89 4.32 -10.11 3.04
C MET A 89 4.56 -9.43 4.39
N GLU A 90 4.66 -10.21 5.47
CA GLU A 90 5.03 -9.69 6.80
C GLU A 90 6.44 -9.10 6.80
N SER A 91 7.39 -9.77 6.14
CA SER A 91 8.77 -9.29 6.02
C SER A 91 8.86 -7.98 5.23
N ILE A 92 8.07 -7.84 4.14
CA ILE A 92 7.97 -6.60 3.37
C ILE A 92 7.48 -5.45 4.25
N TRP A 93 6.45 -5.70 5.07
CA TRP A 93 5.99 -4.71 6.04
C TRP A 93 7.10 -4.30 7.01
N LEU A 94 7.83 -5.25 7.58
CA LEU A 94 8.90 -4.97 8.55
C LEU A 94 10.00 -4.10 7.93
N VAL A 95 10.42 -4.42 6.70
CA VAL A 95 11.43 -3.63 5.98
C VAL A 95 10.91 -2.22 5.70
N TYR A 96 9.68 -2.07 5.20
CA TYR A 96 9.07 -0.74 5.01
C TYR A 96 9.00 0.05 6.34
N PHE A 97 8.64 -0.62 7.44
CA PHE A 97 8.46 0.01 8.75
C PHE A 97 9.77 0.56 9.34
N MET A 98 10.95 0.13 8.88
CA MET A 98 12.24 0.61 9.38
C MET A 98 12.41 2.12 9.25
N HIS A 99 11.87 2.76 8.21
CA HIS A 99 11.88 4.22 8.07
C HIS A 99 11.26 4.91 9.29
N SER A 100 10.26 4.26 9.87
CA SER A 100 9.53 4.75 11.02
C SER A 100 10.25 4.42 12.33
N LEU A 101 10.88 3.26 12.42
CA LEU A 101 11.76 2.91 13.54
C LEU A 101 12.92 3.90 13.66
N ARG A 102 13.55 4.25 12.53
CA ARG A 102 14.60 5.28 12.48
C ARG A 102 14.09 6.62 13.02
N PHE A 103 12.90 7.06 12.57
CA PHE A 103 12.32 8.32 13.05
C PHE A 103 12.05 8.28 14.57
N GLN A 104 11.57 7.16 15.09
CA GLN A 104 11.38 6.96 16.53
C GLN A 104 12.71 6.91 17.30
N ALA A 105 13.77 6.32 16.72
CA ALA A 105 15.11 6.32 17.31
C ALA A 105 15.69 7.75 17.40
N LEU A 106 15.46 8.59 16.38
CA LEU A 106 15.82 10.00 16.42
C LEU A 106 15.05 10.74 17.54
N GLY A 107 13.74 10.52 17.66
CA GLY A 107 12.94 11.10 18.74
C GLY A 107 13.49 10.72 20.12
N ARG A 108 13.86 9.45 20.32
CA ARG A 108 14.48 8.98 21.57
C ARG A 108 15.83 9.64 21.83
N HIS A 109 16.65 9.80 20.80
CA HIS A 109 17.94 10.49 20.91
C HIS A 109 17.76 11.94 21.39
N LEU A 110 16.86 12.69 20.74
CA LEU A 110 16.55 14.07 21.14
C LEU A 110 16.03 14.15 22.59
N TRP A 111 15.20 13.18 22.98
CA TRP A 111 14.68 13.08 24.34
C TRP A 111 15.78 12.82 25.38
N PHE A 112 16.70 11.90 25.10
CA PHE A 112 17.85 11.67 25.98
C PHE A 112 18.78 12.89 26.06
N GLN A 113 18.95 13.61 24.96
CA GLN A 113 19.74 14.83 24.94
C GLN A 113 19.10 15.93 25.81
N SER A 114 17.78 16.10 25.76
CA SER A 114 17.08 17.11 26.58
C SER A 114 17.20 16.83 28.08
N LEU A 115 17.18 15.55 28.48
CA LEU A 115 17.43 15.14 29.87
C LEU A 115 18.83 15.55 30.34
N ARG A 116 19.83 15.49 29.46
CA ARG A 116 21.21 15.90 29.78
C ARG A 116 21.40 17.40 29.84
N THR A 117 20.68 18.16 29.00
CA THR A 117 20.83 19.62 28.89
C THR A 117 19.86 20.39 29.78
N GLY A 118 18.91 19.72 30.44
CA GLY A 118 17.91 20.35 31.32
C GLY A 118 16.80 21.09 30.58
N MET A 119 16.62 20.85 29.27
CA MET A 119 15.53 21.45 28.50
C MET A 119 14.18 20.83 28.85
N SER A 120 13.12 21.65 28.82
CA SER A 120 11.77 21.19 29.11
C SER A 120 11.22 20.29 27.99
N LEU A 121 10.48 19.23 28.37
CA LEU A 121 9.92 18.26 27.41
C LEU A 121 8.92 18.87 26.43
N GLY A 122 8.22 19.94 26.83
CA GLY A 122 7.22 20.63 26.00
C GLY A 122 7.81 21.45 24.85
N GLU A 123 9.13 21.63 24.83
CA GLU A 123 9.83 22.45 23.84
C GLU A 123 10.66 21.63 22.84
N LEU A 124 10.75 20.31 23.05
CA LEU A 124 11.55 19.43 22.19
C LEU A 124 10.88 19.20 20.84
N ARG A 125 11.57 19.59 19.77
CA ARG A 125 11.05 19.60 18.40
C ARG A 125 12.01 18.90 17.46
N TYR A 126 11.46 18.22 16.45
CA TYR A 126 12.25 17.72 15.34
C TYR A 126 12.76 18.88 14.48
N ALA A 127 13.98 18.74 13.94
CA ALA A 127 14.48 19.68 12.95
C ALA A 127 13.62 19.56 11.66
N PRO A 128 13.39 20.66 10.93
CA PRO A 128 12.60 20.61 9.69
C PRO A 128 13.10 19.59 8.66
N ALA A 129 14.42 19.36 8.60
CA ALA A 129 15.04 18.40 7.70
C ALA A 129 14.76 16.93 8.05
N ASP A 130 14.36 16.65 9.30
CA ASP A 130 14.03 15.30 9.77
C ASP A 130 12.55 14.96 9.60
N LEU A 131 11.70 15.98 9.37
CA LEU A 131 10.28 15.79 9.10
C LEU A 131 10.09 15.05 7.77
N ARG A 132 9.10 14.17 7.72
CA ARG A 132 8.80 13.35 6.54
C ARG A 132 7.51 13.84 5.90
N SER A 133 7.63 14.60 4.81
CA SER A 133 6.47 15.09 4.07
C SER A 133 5.67 13.96 3.41
N GLY A 134 4.49 14.26 2.85
CA GLY A 134 3.70 13.30 2.08
C GLY A 134 4.49 12.75 0.90
N ARG A 135 5.29 13.60 0.22
CA ARG A 135 6.20 13.19 -0.86
C ARG A 135 7.25 12.19 -0.38
N ASP A 136 7.77 12.42 0.82
CA ASP A 136 8.77 11.57 1.43
C ASP A 136 8.21 10.18 1.78
N ILE A 137 7.02 10.15 2.39
CA ILE A 137 6.29 8.90 2.66
C ILE A 137 5.97 8.16 1.35
N ALA A 138 5.58 8.87 0.29
CA ALA A 138 5.32 8.26 -1.02
C ALA A 138 6.57 7.63 -1.65
N ARG A 139 7.75 8.23 -1.46
CA ARG A 139 9.03 7.63 -1.90
C ARG A 139 9.35 6.36 -1.13
N GLU A 140 9.21 6.39 0.20
CA GLU A 140 9.40 5.22 1.08
C GLU A 140 8.45 4.08 0.73
N LEU A 141 7.25 4.40 0.24
CA LEU A 141 6.26 3.43 -0.26
C LEU A 141 6.57 2.87 -1.66
N GLY A 142 7.42 3.53 -2.44
CA GLY A 142 7.75 3.16 -3.82
C GLY A 142 8.00 1.66 -4.06
N PRO A 143 8.88 0.99 -3.30
CA PRO A 143 9.12 -0.44 -3.49
C PRO A 143 7.92 -1.32 -3.17
N VAL A 144 7.12 -0.96 -2.15
CA VAL A 144 5.89 -1.68 -1.82
C VAL A 144 4.84 -1.49 -2.92
N ASP A 145 4.67 -0.25 -3.39
CA ASP A 145 3.74 0.08 -4.47
C ASP A 145 4.05 -0.72 -5.75
N LEU A 146 5.33 -0.97 -6.05
CA LEU A 146 5.73 -1.84 -7.16
C LEU A 146 5.26 -3.29 -6.94
N VAL A 147 5.44 -3.83 -5.74
CA VAL A 147 4.96 -5.18 -5.39
C VAL A 147 3.45 -5.25 -5.53
N ILE A 148 2.70 -4.33 -4.91
CA ILE A 148 1.23 -4.27 -5.02
C ILE A 148 0.79 -4.14 -6.47
N HIS A 149 1.47 -3.32 -7.28
CA HIS A 149 1.16 -3.19 -8.69
C HIS A 149 1.31 -4.52 -9.44
N ARG A 150 2.41 -5.25 -9.21
CA ARG A 150 2.65 -6.55 -9.83
C ARG A 150 1.60 -7.58 -9.42
N LEU A 151 1.29 -7.65 -8.12
CA LEU A 151 0.29 -8.58 -7.59
C LEU A 151 -1.11 -8.26 -8.14
N TYR A 152 -1.47 -6.98 -8.24
CA TYR A 152 -2.69 -6.56 -8.89
C TYR A 152 -2.71 -6.90 -10.39
N ALA A 153 -1.60 -6.74 -11.10
CA ALA A 153 -1.52 -7.10 -12.52
C ALA A 153 -1.72 -8.60 -12.74
N ILE A 154 -1.13 -9.45 -11.89
CA ILE A 154 -1.35 -10.91 -11.91
C ILE A 154 -2.83 -11.22 -11.67
N TRP A 155 -3.43 -10.59 -10.65
CA TRP A 155 -4.86 -10.73 -10.36
C TRP A 155 -5.72 -10.38 -11.59
N MET A 156 -5.41 -9.28 -12.28
CA MET A 156 -6.20 -8.82 -13.44
C MET A 156 -5.93 -9.56 -14.76
N GLN A 157 -4.72 -10.09 -14.96
CA GLN A 157 -4.30 -10.74 -16.21
C GLN A 157 -4.81 -12.17 -16.35
N GLU A 158 -4.90 -12.92 -15.26
CA GLU A 158 -5.08 -14.37 -15.40
C GLU A 158 -6.44 -14.74 -16.00
N ARG A 159 -7.54 -14.03 -15.73
CA ARG A 159 -8.87 -14.45 -16.21
C ARG A 159 -9.83 -13.27 -16.38
N GLY A 160 -10.40 -13.12 -17.58
CA GLY A 160 -11.36 -12.07 -17.94
C GLY A 160 -12.42 -11.81 -16.87
N TYR A 161 -12.73 -10.53 -16.67
CA TYR A 161 -13.47 -9.93 -15.55
C TYR A 161 -14.60 -10.79 -14.92
N PRO A 162 -14.43 -11.28 -13.68
CA PRO A 162 -15.52 -11.79 -12.85
C PRO A 162 -15.61 -11.04 -11.50
N GLY A 163 -15.45 -9.72 -11.46
CA GLY A 163 -15.68 -8.93 -10.23
C GLY A 163 -14.55 -8.98 -9.17
N MET A 164 -14.67 -8.15 -8.12
CA MET A 164 -13.66 -8.06 -7.05
C MET A 164 -13.55 -9.34 -6.23
N GLY A 165 -12.33 -9.81 -5.96
CA GLY A 165 -12.04 -11.00 -5.15
C GLY A 165 -12.18 -12.34 -5.89
N HIS A 166 -12.67 -12.36 -7.12
CA HIS A 166 -12.95 -13.62 -7.82
C HIS A 166 -11.69 -14.20 -8.49
N GLY A 167 -11.44 -15.49 -8.27
CA GLY A 167 -10.44 -16.27 -9.01
C GLY A 167 -9.02 -16.27 -8.43
N MET A 168 -8.77 -15.57 -7.32
CA MET A 168 -7.52 -15.65 -6.56
C MET A 168 -7.65 -16.60 -5.37
N ASP A 169 -6.55 -17.24 -5.00
CA ASP A 169 -6.45 -17.93 -3.72
C ASP A 169 -6.78 -16.95 -2.58
N TYR A 170 -7.72 -17.35 -1.72
CA TYR A 170 -8.27 -16.50 -0.65
C TYR A 170 -7.17 -15.98 0.25
N ASP A 171 -6.26 -16.85 0.67
CA ASP A 171 -5.22 -16.49 1.61
C ASP A 171 -4.23 -15.50 0.98
N TRP A 172 -4.01 -15.58 -0.33
CA TRP A 172 -3.19 -14.61 -1.05
C TRP A 172 -3.79 -13.20 -0.97
N VAL A 173 -5.07 -13.06 -1.33
CA VAL A 173 -5.78 -11.77 -1.28
C VAL A 173 -5.74 -11.23 0.14
N VAL A 174 -6.06 -12.04 1.15
CA VAL A 174 -6.07 -11.62 2.55
C VAL A 174 -4.70 -11.11 2.99
N ASN A 175 -3.62 -11.81 2.66
CA ASN A 175 -2.26 -11.41 3.07
C ASN A 175 -1.80 -10.11 2.39
N VAL A 176 -2.10 -9.91 1.09
CA VAL A 176 -1.80 -8.65 0.39
C VAL A 176 -2.64 -7.51 0.96
N SER A 177 -3.93 -7.75 1.17
CA SER A 177 -4.83 -6.76 1.76
C SER A 177 -4.43 -6.38 3.18
N ASN A 178 -3.93 -7.32 3.99
CA ASN A 178 -3.40 -7.03 5.33
C ASN A 178 -2.18 -6.10 5.25
N LEU A 179 -1.25 -6.32 4.31
CA LEU A 179 -0.14 -5.41 4.07
C LEU A 179 -0.64 -4.01 3.67
N CYS A 180 -1.56 -3.93 2.70
CA CYS A 180 -2.17 -2.67 2.26
C CYS A 180 -2.87 -1.94 3.42
N PHE A 181 -3.61 -2.68 4.26
CA PHE A 181 -4.32 -2.17 5.43
C PHE A 181 -3.35 -1.56 6.42
N ARG A 182 -2.30 -2.29 6.84
CA ARG A 182 -1.31 -1.81 7.83
C ARG A 182 -0.61 -0.54 7.37
N ILE A 183 -0.26 -0.47 6.09
CA ILE A 183 0.32 0.74 5.49
C ILE A 183 -0.65 1.90 5.61
N THR A 184 -1.88 1.71 5.11
CA THR A 184 -2.88 2.77 5.02
C THR A 184 -3.29 3.26 6.40
N SER A 185 -3.50 2.36 7.35
CA SER A 185 -3.89 2.69 8.73
C SER A 185 -2.81 3.48 9.49
N THR A 186 -1.56 3.46 9.04
CA THR A 186 -0.49 4.24 9.67
C THR A 186 -0.30 5.64 9.09
N LEU A 187 -0.92 5.98 7.95
CA LEU A 187 -0.72 7.26 7.28
C LEU A 187 -1.16 8.46 8.13
N GLN A 188 -2.18 8.31 8.98
CA GLN A 188 -2.59 9.37 9.91
C GLN A 188 -1.48 9.69 10.92
N TYR A 189 -0.79 8.67 11.45
CA TYR A 189 0.35 8.90 12.33
C TYR A 189 1.52 9.54 11.56
N ARG A 190 1.75 9.15 10.31
CA ARG A 190 2.76 9.78 9.45
C ARG A 190 2.44 11.25 9.15
N HIS A 191 1.17 11.58 8.98
CA HIS A 191 0.72 12.96 8.83
C HIS A 191 1.07 13.79 10.08
N MET A 192 0.80 13.25 11.27
CA MET A 192 1.17 13.94 12.52
C MET A 192 2.69 14.15 12.65
N GLU A 193 3.49 13.19 12.19
CA GLU A 193 4.96 13.26 12.19
C GLU A 193 5.52 14.23 11.12
N SER A 194 4.75 14.57 10.08
CA SER A 194 5.20 15.44 8.98
C SER A 194 5.10 16.94 9.33
N GLY A 195 4.10 17.31 10.13
CA GLY A 195 3.79 18.70 10.44
C GLY A 195 3.20 19.51 9.29
N GLN A 196 2.86 18.86 8.16
CA GLN A 196 2.14 19.48 7.04
C GLN A 196 0.65 19.65 7.37
N ALA A 197 0.00 20.57 6.66
CA ALA A 197 -1.46 20.57 6.62
C ALA A 197 -1.98 19.23 6.10
N ARG A 198 -3.14 18.77 6.60
CA ARG A 198 -3.71 17.47 6.26
C ARG A 198 -3.87 17.33 4.75
N GLU A 199 -4.43 18.37 4.13
CA GLU A 199 -4.73 18.44 2.71
C GLU A 199 -3.44 18.34 1.87
N GLU A 200 -2.40 19.07 2.28
CA GLU A 200 -1.10 19.07 1.62
C GLU A 200 -0.43 17.69 1.69
N PHE A 201 -0.40 17.08 2.87
CA PHE A 201 0.22 15.77 3.10
C PHE A 201 -0.43 14.68 2.22
N PHE A 202 -1.76 14.58 2.25
CA PHE A 202 -2.46 13.57 1.47
C PHE A 202 -2.46 13.87 -0.03
N LEU A 203 -2.44 15.15 -0.42
CA LEU A 203 -2.25 15.54 -1.83
C LEU A 203 -0.89 15.09 -2.36
N GLU A 204 0.18 15.27 -1.60
CA GLU A 204 1.51 14.78 -2.02
C GLU A 204 1.55 13.25 -2.08
N ILE A 205 1.00 12.54 -1.09
CA ILE A 205 0.91 11.07 -1.14
C ILE A 205 0.16 10.62 -2.40
N ARG A 206 -0.95 11.29 -2.73
CA ARG A 206 -1.74 11.00 -3.92
C ARG A 206 -0.96 11.28 -5.21
N GLN A 207 -0.23 12.39 -5.26
CA GLN A 207 0.51 12.79 -6.47
C GLN A 207 1.71 11.88 -6.74
N TYR A 208 2.39 11.42 -5.69
CA TYR A 208 3.63 10.67 -5.81
C TYR A 208 3.49 9.15 -5.57
N GLY A 209 2.40 8.70 -4.94
CA GLY A 209 2.07 7.28 -4.75
C GLY A 209 1.57 6.62 -6.02
N LYS A 210 2.11 5.45 -6.37
CA LYS A 210 1.87 4.80 -7.68
C LYS A 210 0.87 3.64 -7.61
N ALA A 211 0.50 3.19 -6.42
CA ALA A 211 -0.40 2.05 -6.24
C ALA A 211 -1.61 2.32 -5.31
N ALA A 212 -1.93 3.59 -4.99
CA ALA A 212 -3.01 3.92 -4.06
C ALA A 212 -4.35 3.24 -4.39
N GLU A 213 -4.77 3.27 -5.65
CA GLU A 213 -6.01 2.65 -6.15
C GLU A 213 -6.00 1.12 -6.04
N LYS A 214 -4.84 0.51 -6.26
CA LYS A 214 -4.66 -0.94 -6.20
C LYS A 214 -4.67 -1.42 -4.75
N ARG A 215 -4.08 -0.64 -3.83
CA ARG A 215 -4.21 -0.86 -2.39
C ARG A 215 -5.68 -0.77 -1.97
N LEU A 216 -6.42 0.23 -2.47
CA LEU A 216 -7.86 0.34 -2.21
C LEU A 216 -8.63 -0.89 -2.73
N ALA A 217 -8.32 -1.38 -3.93
CA ALA A 217 -8.94 -2.58 -4.49
C ALA A 217 -8.71 -3.82 -3.61
N PHE A 218 -7.48 -4.04 -3.14
CA PHE A 218 -7.18 -5.13 -2.19
C PHE A 218 -7.90 -4.95 -0.84
N ILE A 219 -7.90 -3.73 -0.28
CA ILE A 219 -8.62 -3.44 0.98
C ILE A 219 -10.11 -3.74 0.83
N LEU A 220 -10.74 -3.29 -0.25
CA LEU A 220 -12.14 -3.56 -0.55
C LEU A 220 -12.41 -5.04 -0.75
N ALA A 221 -11.55 -5.76 -1.48
CA ALA A 221 -11.68 -7.20 -1.63
C ALA A 221 -11.66 -7.91 -0.27
N ALA A 222 -10.71 -7.58 0.62
CA ALA A 222 -10.70 -8.18 1.96
C ALA A 222 -11.90 -7.78 2.82
N ILE A 223 -12.43 -6.56 2.69
CA ILE A 223 -13.65 -6.15 3.38
C ILE A 223 -14.86 -6.93 2.85
N HIS A 224 -14.98 -7.12 1.53
CA HIS A 224 -16.01 -7.96 0.91
C HIS A 224 -16.06 -9.33 1.60
N TRP A 225 -14.89 -9.94 1.73
CA TRP A 225 -14.73 -11.24 2.38
C TRP A 225 -14.97 -11.19 3.90
N LYS A 226 -14.46 -10.17 4.60
CA LYS A 226 -14.62 -9.99 6.05
C LYS A 226 -15.99 -9.46 6.49
N THR A 227 -16.84 -8.93 5.62
CA THR A 227 -18.24 -8.63 5.99
C THR A 227 -19.04 -9.90 6.30
N ASN A 228 -18.44 -11.08 6.09
CA ASN A 228 -18.89 -12.37 6.64
C ASN A 228 -18.21 -12.80 7.96
N SER A 229 -17.21 -12.08 8.48
CA SER A 229 -16.56 -12.42 9.78
C SER A 229 -15.70 -11.27 10.35
N ASP A 230 -16.22 -10.63 11.39
CA ASP A 230 -15.52 -9.94 12.50
C ASP A 230 -14.63 -8.68 12.33
N LEU A 231 -14.35 -8.13 13.52
CA LEU A 231 -14.14 -6.75 13.98
C LEU A 231 -12.71 -6.19 13.76
N GLN A 232 -12.63 -5.18 12.91
CA GLN A 232 -11.56 -4.18 12.82
C GLN A 232 -12.25 -2.85 12.46
N SER A 233 -11.67 -1.67 12.76
CA SER A 233 -12.25 -0.39 12.30
C SER A 233 -12.04 -0.22 10.79
N LYS A 234 -12.86 -0.95 10.03
CA LYS A 234 -12.92 -0.97 8.56
C LYS A 234 -13.25 0.41 8.02
N VAL A 235 -14.07 1.18 8.76
CA VAL A 235 -14.54 2.53 8.38
C VAL A 235 -13.39 3.52 8.35
N ASP A 236 -12.56 3.60 9.40
CA ASP A 236 -11.44 4.56 9.42
C ASP A 236 -10.43 4.24 8.32
N THR A 237 -10.18 2.95 8.10
CA THR A 237 -9.23 2.53 7.05
C THR A 237 -9.78 2.78 5.65
N LEU A 238 -11.08 2.59 5.43
CA LEU A 238 -11.76 2.97 4.20
C LEU A 238 -11.69 4.48 3.98
N ASN A 239 -11.94 5.28 5.01
CA ASN A 239 -11.89 6.74 4.92
C ASN A 239 -10.49 7.22 4.55
N VAL A 240 -9.44 6.68 5.19
CA VAL A 240 -8.06 7.02 4.79
C VAL A 240 -7.76 6.55 3.37
N ALA A 241 -8.21 5.34 2.99
CA ALA A 241 -8.02 4.85 1.63
C ALA A 241 -8.73 5.75 0.59
N PHE A 242 -9.93 6.25 0.89
CA PHE A 242 -10.66 7.20 0.05
C PHE A 242 -9.97 8.56 -0.03
N ASP A 243 -9.46 9.07 1.08
CA ASP A 243 -8.73 10.34 1.13
C ASP A 243 -7.47 10.33 0.25
N VAL A 244 -6.78 9.18 0.14
CA VAL A 244 -5.54 9.06 -0.63
C VAL A 244 -5.71 8.56 -2.07
N THR A 245 -6.91 8.12 -2.45
CA THR A 245 -7.15 7.57 -3.79
C THR A 245 -7.64 8.66 -4.74
N PRO A 246 -7.14 8.73 -5.99
CA PRO A 246 -7.66 9.65 -6.99
C PRO A 246 -9.17 9.45 -7.23
N PRO A 247 -9.95 10.53 -7.41
CA PRO A 247 -11.42 10.47 -7.43
C PRO A 247 -11.98 9.67 -8.61
N LEU A 248 -11.33 9.67 -9.78
CA LEU A 248 -11.82 8.96 -10.96
C LEU A 248 -11.51 7.45 -10.91
N PRO A 249 -10.24 7.01 -10.81
CA PRO A 249 -9.94 5.60 -10.60
C PRO A 249 -10.47 5.02 -9.28
N GLY A 250 -10.49 5.81 -8.19
CA GLY A 250 -11.05 5.40 -6.91
C GLY A 250 -12.56 5.16 -6.99
N ALA A 251 -13.31 6.02 -7.68
CA ALA A 251 -14.73 5.80 -7.95
C ALA A 251 -14.95 4.57 -8.84
N CYS A 252 -14.08 4.31 -9.82
CA CYS A 252 -14.14 3.09 -10.62
C CYS A 252 -13.97 1.84 -9.74
N VAL A 253 -12.94 1.81 -8.89
CA VAL A 253 -12.66 0.72 -7.94
C VAL A 253 -13.81 0.55 -6.94
N GLN A 254 -14.37 1.63 -6.40
CA GLN A 254 -15.57 1.58 -5.55
C GLN A 254 -16.79 1.03 -6.30
N GLY A 255 -17.01 1.47 -7.55
CA GLY A 255 -18.10 0.99 -8.39
C GLY A 255 -18.01 -0.51 -8.65
N LEU A 256 -16.80 -1.03 -8.87
CA LEU A 256 -16.53 -2.45 -9.02
C LEU A 256 -16.82 -3.23 -7.73
N TYR A 257 -16.44 -2.68 -6.57
CA TYR A 257 -16.76 -3.26 -5.27
C TYR A 257 -18.28 -3.31 -5.02
N ILE A 258 -18.99 -2.21 -5.27
CA ILE A 258 -20.45 -2.13 -5.16
C ILE A 258 -21.10 -3.14 -6.10
N ALA A 259 -20.67 -3.19 -7.37
CA ALA A 259 -21.17 -4.17 -8.34
C ALA A 259 -20.91 -5.63 -7.89
N SER A 260 -19.77 -5.90 -7.24
CA SER A 260 -19.47 -7.23 -6.69
C SER A 260 -20.33 -7.62 -5.48
N LEU A 261 -20.75 -6.65 -4.65
CA LEU A 261 -21.61 -6.88 -3.49
C LEU A 261 -23.06 -7.18 -3.85
N PHE A 262 -23.58 -6.52 -4.88
CA PHE A 262 -24.99 -6.65 -5.27
C PHE A 262 -25.23 -7.63 -6.42
N GLY A 263 -24.16 -8.17 -7.02
CA GLY A 263 -24.21 -8.92 -8.27
C GLY A 263 -24.82 -8.09 -9.40
N HIS A 264 -24.91 -8.64 -10.61
CA HIS A 264 -25.65 -8.01 -11.71
C HIS A 264 -27.18 -7.97 -11.49
N SER A 265 -27.66 -8.05 -10.25
CA SER A 265 -29.06 -7.75 -9.96
C SER A 265 -29.25 -6.24 -10.21
N PRO A 266 -30.16 -5.84 -11.10
CA PRO A 266 -30.43 -4.44 -11.36
C PRO A 266 -30.97 -3.81 -10.08
N VAL A 267 -30.10 -3.12 -9.34
CA VAL A 267 -30.50 -2.29 -8.21
C VAL A 267 -31.34 -1.16 -8.81
N PRO A 268 -32.62 -0.99 -8.41
CA PRO A 268 -33.43 0.10 -8.91
C PRO A 268 -32.72 1.42 -8.63
N ILE A 269 -32.60 2.26 -9.66
CA ILE A 269 -31.87 3.55 -9.71
C ILE A 269 -32.48 4.61 -8.76
N GLY A 270 -33.24 4.21 -7.74
CA GLY A 270 -34.01 5.10 -6.87
C GLY A 270 -33.36 5.50 -5.54
N ARG A 271 -32.08 5.20 -5.28
CA ARG A 271 -31.44 5.57 -3.98
C ARG A 271 -30.02 6.11 -4.02
N PHE A 272 -29.41 6.26 -5.19
CA PHE A 272 -28.15 7.02 -5.33
C PHE A 272 -28.47 8.40 -5.91
N GLU A 273 -29.25 9.20 -5.18
CA GLU A 273 -29.29 10.63 -5.46
C GLU A 273 -27.96 11.26 -5.02
N ALA A 274 -27.18 11.62 -6.05
CA ALA A 274 -26.20 12.69 -6.09
C ALA A 274 -24.99 12.61 -5.13
N LEU A 275 -23.97 11.82 -5.53
CA LEU A 275 -22.63 12.41 -5.53
C LEU A 275 -22.56 13.35 -6.75
N PRO A 276 -22.10 14.61 -6.60
CA PRO A 276 -22.00 15.52 -7.73
C PRO A 276 -21.03 14.93 -8.75
N LEU A 277 -21.59 14.52 -9.89
CA LEU A 277 -20.80 14.29 -11.09
C LEU A 277 -20.12 15.63 -11.42
N PRO A 278 -18.79 15.68 -11.61
CA PRO A 278 -18.17 16.89 -12.10
C PRO A 278 -18.84 17.27 -13.43
N PRO A 279 -19.07 18.57 -13.70
CA PRO A 279 -19.62 19.00 -14.96
C PRO A 279 -18.75 18.44 -16.07
N LEU A 280 -19.37 17.70 -16.99
CA LEU A 280 -18.76 17.33 -18.25
C LEU A 280 -18.23 18.62 -18.88
N ALA A 281 -16.91 18.81 -18.87
CA ALA A 281 -16.31 19.80 -19.74
C ALA A 281 -16.81 19.49 -21.15
N PRO A 282 -17.33 20.48 -21.90
CA PRO A 282 -17.81 20.22 -23.24
C PRO A 282 -16.64 19.65 -24.03
N ILE A 283 -16.79 18.39 -24.45
CA ILE A 283 -15.96 17.81 -25.50
C ILE A 283 -16.21 18.71 -26.69
N SER A 284 -15.25 19.57 -27.04
CA SER A 284 -15.30 20.30 -28.31
C SER A 284 -15.46 19.26 -29.40
N GLN A 285 -16.53 19.36 -30.19
CA GLN A 285 -16.94 18.47 -31.26
C GLN A 285 -15.97 18.49 -32.48
N ALA A 286 -14.67 18.44 -32.24
CA ALA A 286 -13.66 18.37 -33.28
C ALA A 286 -12.68 17.23 -32.95
N GLY A 287 -13.00 16.04 -33.45
CA GLY A 287 -12.04 14.95 -33.59
C GLY A 287 -12.28 13.74 -32.71
N LEU A 288 -13.39 13.02 -32.91
CA LEU A 288 -13.51 11.57 -32.67
C LEU A 288 -14.81 11.05 -33.30
N LEU A 289 -14.86 11.09 -34.63
CA LEU A 289 -15.71 10.24 -35.45
C LEU A 289 -14.80 9.70 -36.55
N ASP A 290 -14.25 8.51 -36.32
CA ASP A 290 -13.90 7.49 -37.31
C ASP A 290 -13.06 6.42 -36.62
N VAL A 291 -13.71 5.38 -36.09
CA VAL A 291 -13.42 3.98 -36.45
C VAL A 291 -14.73 3.20 -36.23
N CYS A 292 -15.24 2.69 -37.34
CA CYS A 292 -16.50 2.00 -37.52
C CYS A 292 -16.66 0.72 -36.69
N ILE A 293 -17.81 0.59 -36.02
CA ILE A 293 -18.54 -0.68 -35.95
C ILE A 293 -19.97 -0.36 -36.39
N SER A 294 -20.27 -0.55 -37.68
CA SER A 294 -21.64 -0.55 -38.18
C SER A 294 -22.04 -1.99 -38.44
N SER A 295 -22.83 -2.52 -37.52
CA SER A 295 -23.67 -3.69 -37.69
C SER A 295 -25.00 -3.21 -38.29
N ASP A 296 -25.17 -3.31 -39.61
CA ASP A 296 -26.49 -3.19 -40.24
C ASP A 296 -26.49 -3.77 -41.66
N GLN A 297 -26.74 -5.08 -41.78
CA GLN A 297 -27.46 -5.66 -42.91
C GLN A 297 -28.34 -6.83 -42.44
N PRO A 298 -29.65 -6.88 -42.78
CA PRO A 298 -30.57 -7.95 -42.40
C PRO A 298 -30.53 -9.13 -43.40
N PRO A 299 -31.15 -10.29 -43.07
CA PRO A 299 -30.68 -11.61 -43.51
C PRO A 299 -31.36 -12.07 -44.80
N ARG A 300 -30.68 -12.91 -45.60
CA ARG A 300 -31.33 -13.82 -46.57
C ARG A 300 -30.56 -15.14 -46.81
N PRO A 301 -31.26 -16.21 -47.26
CA PRO A 301 -30.93 -17.60 -46.98
C PRO A 301 -30.45 -18.44 -48.18
N CYS A 302 -29.87 -19.61 -47.87
CA CYS A 302 -29.63 -20.82 -48.67
C CYS A 302 -28.70 -20.65 -49.91
N TRP A 303 -27.78 -21.54 -50.29
CA TRP A 303 -27.89 -22.98 -50.52
C TRP A 303 -26.47 -23.61 -50.60
N GLY A 304 -26.29 -24.77 -49.95
CA GLY A 304 -25.73 -26.02 -50.51
C GLY A 304 -24.29 -26.15 -51.04
N LEU A 305 -23.61 -27.18 -50.51
CA LEU A 305 -22.65 -28.11 -51.17
C LEU A 305 -21.23 -27.55 -51.44
N THR A 306 -20.10 -28.24 -51.25
CA THR A 306 -19.73 -29.63 -50.87
C THR A 306 -18.21 -29.66 -50.65
N ASP A 307 -17.77 -30.52 -49.74
CA ASP A 307 -16.53 -31.32 -49.66
C ASP A 307 -15.16 -30.77 -50.13
N ALA A 308 -14.21 -30.75 -49.19
CA ALA A 308 -13.02 -31.60 -49.20
C ALA A 308 -12.52 -31.82 -47.75
#